data_AF-A0A943RCP2-F1
#
_entry.id   AF-A0A943RCP2-F1
#
_cell.length_a   1.000
_cell.length_b   1.000
_cell.length_c   1.000
_cell.angle_alpha   90.00
_cell.angle_beta   90.00
_cell.angle_gamma   90.00
#
_symmetry.space_group_name_H-M   'P 1'
#
loop_
_entity.id
_entity.type
_entity.pdbx_description
1 polymer ?
#
loop_
_entity_poly.entity_id
_entity_poly.type
_entity_poly.pdbx_seq_one_letter_code
_entity_poly.pdbx_strand_id
1 'polypeptide(L)'
;EAKANLEKAGWAVDYIVTHCAPTSIQNALLREHSAPDALTDFLEEVSQRCRFKYHFFGHYHSNQVIQQKYVLLYEQILRLK
;
A
#
# COMPACT_ATOMS: atom_id res chain seq x y z
N GLU A 1 7.55 11.20 -11.80
CA GLU A 1 7.48 12.08 -10.61
C GLU A 1 7.63 11.34 -9.29
N ALA A 2 6.72 10.41 -8.95
CA ALA A 2 6.72 9.69 -7.66
C ALA A 2 8.10 9.10 -7.28
N LYS A 3 8.74 8.35 -8.19
CA LYS A 3 10.09 7.79 -7.96
C LYS A 3 11.10 8.86 -7.58
N ALA A 4 11.17 9.97 -8.32
CA ALA A 4 12.11 11.05 -8.05
C ALA A 4 11.88 11.71 -6.68
N ASN A 5 10.63 11.81 -6.23
CA ASN A 5 10.32 12.33 -4.89
C ASN A 5 10.73 11.35 -3.79
N LEU A 6 10.52 10.05 -4.01
CA LEU A 6 10.98 8.99 -3.10
C LEU A 6 12.52 8.93 -3.02
N GLU A 7 13.22 9.10 -4.14
CA GLU A 7 14.69 9.23 -4.15
C GLU A 7 15.15 10.40 -3.27
N LYS A 8 14.53 11.58 -3.43
CA LYS A 8 14.86 12.77 -2.62
C LYS A 8 14.58 12.57 -1.13
N ALA A 9 13.56 11.79 -0.80
CA ALA A 9 13.22 11.39 0.57
C ALA A 9 14.06 10.21 1.09
N GLY A 10 15.02 9.70 0.31
CA GLY A 10 15.85 8.56 0.68
C GLY A 10 15.05 7.27 0.89
N TRP A 11 13.92 7.14 0.18
CA TRP A 11 12.97 6.03 0.33
C TRP A 11 12.54 5.78 1.78
N ALA A 12 12.39 6.84 2.58
CA ALA A 12 11.89 6.74 3.94
C ALA A 12 10.77 7.74 4.18
N VAL A 13 9.59 7.25 4.55
CA VAL A 13 8.41 8.05 4.88
C VAL A 13 7.70 7.45 6.08
N ASP A 14 6.85 8.22 6.77
CA ASP A 14 6.05 7.65 7.87
C ASP A 14 4.91 6.77 7.35
N TYR A 15 4.18 7.27 6.35
CA TYR A 15 2.98 6.64 5.84
C TYR A 15 2.95 6.65 4.30
N ILE A 16 2.36 5.60 3.74
CA ILE A 16 2.00 5.52 2.32
C ILE A 16 0.47 5.46 2.25
N VAL A 17 -0.14 6.25 1.37
CA VAL A 17 -1.59 6.26 1.16
C VAL A 17 -1.87 6.09 -0.33
N THR A 18 -2.58 5.02 -0.69
CA THR A 18 -2.90 4.69 -2.09
C THR A 18 -4.34 4.20 -2.20
N HIS A 19 -4.87 4.15 -3.43
CA HIS A 19 -6.16 3.53 -3.66
C HIS A 19 -6.06 2.00 -3.64
N CYS A 20 -5.14 1.42 -4.42
CA CYS A 20 -4.94 -0.02 -4.53
C CYS A 20 -3.83 -0.53 -3.60
N ALA A 21 -3.80 -1.84 -3.35
CA ALA A 21 -2.73 -2.52 -2.64
C ALA A 21 -1.51 -2.81 -3.57
N PRO A 22 -0.31 -2.99 -3.01
CA PRO A 22 0.80 -3.64 -3.71
C PRO A 22 0.44 -5.04 -4.22
N THR A 23 1.08 -5.51 -5.29
CA THR A 23 0.81 -6.81 -5.91
C THR A 23 0.82 -7.96 -4.89
N SER A 24 1.81 -8.03 -4.00
CA SER A 24 1.87 -9.11 -2.98
C SER A 24 0.69 -9.09 -2.00
N ILE A 25 0.20 -7.89 -1.66
CA ILE A 25 -0.92 -7.68 -0.73
C ILE A 25 -2.25 -7.93 -1.43
N GLN A 26 -2.40 -7.50 -2.68
CA GLN A 26 -3.56 -7.84 -3.51
C GLN A 26 -3.67 -9.36 -3.68
N ASN A 27 -2.57 -10.06 -3.93
CA ASN A 27 -2.53 -11.52 -4.05
C ASN A 27 -2.97 -12.20 -2.73
N ALA A 28 -2.53 -11.68 -1.58
CA ALA A 28 -2.94 -12.20 -0.28
C ALA A 28 -4.44 -12.00 0.00
N LEU A 29 -5.02 -10.89 -0.49
CA LEU A 29 -6.42 -10.53 -0.32
C LEU A 29 -7.36 -11.30 -1.26
N LEU A 30 -7.07 -11.27 -2.56
CA LEU A 30 -7.98 -11.73 -3.61
C LEU A 30 -7.71 -13.17 -4.07
N ARG A 31 -6.52 -13.71 -3.78
CA ARG A 31 -6.10 -15.06 -4.18
C ARG A 31 -6.29 -15.29 -5.68
N GLU A 32 -7.15 -16.22 -6.05
CA GLU A 32 -7.49 -16.58 -7.43
C GLU A 32 -8.18 -15.46 -8.23
N HIS A 33 -8.71 -14.44 -7.55
CA HIS A 33 -9.30 -13.24 -8.16
C HIS A 33 -8.30 -12.09 -8.29
N SER A 34 -7.03 -12.31 -7.94
CA SER A 34 -6.02 -11.26 -8.05
C SER A 34 -5.72 -10.96 -9.52
N ALA A 35 -5.74 -9.68 -9.86
CA ALA A 35 -5.37 -9.18 -11.18
C ALA A 35 -4.35 -8.05 -10.99
N PRO A 36 -3.05 -8.39 -10.85
CA PRO A 36 -1.99 -7.39 -10.82
C PRO A 36 -1.90 -6.63 -12.13
N ASP A 37 -1.52 -5.36 -12.03
CA ASP A 37 -1.27 -4.49 -13.18
C ASP A 37 -0.03 -3.62 -12.95
N ALA A 38 0.30 -2.77 -13.91
CA ALA A 38 1.46 -1.90 -13.84
C ALA A 38 1.44 -0.95 -12.62
N LEU A 39 0.26 -0.59 -12.11
CA LEU A 39 0.14 0.24 -10.91
C LEU A 39 0.41 -0.59 -9.66
N THR A 40 -0.19 -1.78 -9.50
CA THR A 40 0.06 -2.62 -8.32
C THR A 40 1.52 -3.08 -8.26
N ASP A 41 2.16 -3.29 -9.41
CA ASP A 41 3.59 -3.60 -9.50
C ASP A 41 4.46 -2.40 -9.13
N PHE A 42 4.09 -1.19 -9.53
CA PHE A 42 4.76 0.02 -9.04
C PHE A 42 4.61 0.18 -7.52
N LEU A 43 3.43 -0.10 -6.97
CA LEU A 43 3.20 -0.06 -5.52
C LEU A 43 3.97 -1.17 -4.78
N GLU A 44 4.21 -2.31 -5.43
CA GLU A 44 5.11 -3.35 -4.93
C GLU A 44 6.56 -2.86 -4.86
N GLU A 45 7.07 -2.19 -5.92
CA GLU A 45 8.40 -1.56 -5.89
C GLU A 45 8.53 -0.56 -4.74
N VAL A 46 7.51 0.30 -4.55
CA VAL A 46 7.47 1.26 -3.44
C VAL A 46 7.46 0.53 -2.10
N SER A 47 6.64 -0.51 -1.96
CA SER A 47 6.52 -1.31 -0.74
C SER A 47 7.82 -2.04 -0.35
N GLN A 48 8.58 -2.50 -1.35
CA GLN A 48 9.85 -3.22 -1.13
C GLN A 48 11.01 -2.28 -0.85
N ARG A 49 11.06 -1.14 -1.52
CA ARG A 49 12.20 -0.21 -1.44
C ARG A 49 12.03 0.82 -0.32
N CYS A 50 10.80 1.22 -0.02
CA CYS A 50 10.53 2.26 0.96
C CYS A 50 10.45 1.71 2.39
N ARG A 51 11.09 2.40 3.33
CA ARG A 51 10.89 2.19 4.77
C ARG A 51 9.70 3.05 5.22
N PHE A 52 8.67 2.40 5.75
CA PHE A 52 7.46 3.04 6.25
C PHE A 52 6.89 2.34 7.49
N LYS A 53 6.06 3.06 8.26
CA LYS A 53 5.33 2.51 9.42
C LYS A 53 4.05 1.82 8.99
N TYR A 54 3.23 2.50 8.17
CA TYR A 54 1.99 1.96 7.64
C TYR A 54 1.77 2.32 6.17
N HIS A 55 1.17 1.40 5.43
CA HIS A 55 0.64 1.63 4.08
C HIS A 55 -0.88 1.46 4.14
N PHE A 56 -1.58 2.59 4.06
CA PHE A 56 -3.04 2.65 4.00
C PHE A 56 -3.52 2.52 2.56
N PHE A 57 -4.49 1.65 2.33
CA PHE A 57 -5.09 1.47 1.02
C PHE A 57 -6.57 1.13 1.13
N GLY A 58 -7.30 1.28 0.02
CA GLY A 58 -8.74 1.07 -0.06
C GLY A 58 -9.09 0.04 -1.12
N HIS A 59 -10.11 0.35 -1.94
CA HIS A 59 -10.57 -0.42 -3.09
C HIS A 59 -11.31 -1.74 -2.79
N TYR A 60 -10.91 -2.50 -1.77
CA TYR A 60 -11.43 -3.86 -1.52
C TYR A 60 -12.61 -3.92 -0.53
N HIS A 61 -13.25 -2.77 -0.25
CA HIS A 61 -14.49 -2.63 0.55
C HIS A 61 -14.52 -3.43 1.87
N SER A 62 -13.42 -3.40 2.63
CA SER A 62 -13.30 -4.05 3.93
C SER A 62 -12.41 -3.23 4.86
N ASN A 63 -12.28 -3.67 6.12
CA ASN A 63 -11.32 -3.12 7.08
C ASN A 63 -10.42 -4.25 7.60
N GLN A 64 -9.12 -4.19 7.33
CA GLN A 64 -8.20 -5.28 7.69
C GLN A 64 -6.77 -4.78 7.86
N VAL A 65 -6.05 -5.33 8.83
CA VAL A 65 -4.59 -5.18 8.96
C VAL A 65 -3.91 -6.44 8.42
N ILE A 66 -2.99 -6.25 7.49
CA ILE A 66 -2.27 -7.31 6.77
C ILE A 66 -0.78 -7.12 7.03
N GLN A 67 -0.10 -8.21 7.40
CA GLN A 67 1.33 -8.22 7.72
C GLN A 67 1.76 -7.07 8.65
N GLN A 68 0.89 -6.72 9.61
CA GLN A 68 1.09 -5.68 10.65
C GLN A 68 1.23 -4.23 10.17
N LYS A 69 1.58 -3.98 8.89
CA LYS A 69 1.86 -2.64 8.36
C LYS A 69 0.97 -2.21 7.19
N TYR A 70 0.22 -3.11 6.55
CA TYR A 70 -0.70 -2.75 5.47
C TYR A 70 -2.12 -2.68 6.01
N VAL A 71 -2.76 -1.53 5.87
CA VAL A 71 -4.06 -1.25 6.49
C VAL A 71 -5.08 -0.97 5.40
N LEU A 72 -5.97 -1.93 5.16
CA LEU A 72 -7.13 -1.78 4.30
C LEU A 72 -8.21 -1.03 5.09
N LEU A 73 -8.67 0.10 4.55
CA LEU A 73 -9.75 0.90 5.11
C LEU A 73 -10.91 1.03 4.12
N TYR A 74 -12.12 1.01 4.66
CA TYR A 74 -13.34 1.33 3.92
C TYR A 74 -14.20 2.34 4.67
N GLU A 75 -14.84 1.91 5.76
CA GLU A 75 -15.75 2.78 6.54
C GLU A 75 -15.06 3.40 7.77
N GLN A 76 -13.90 2.87 8.17
CA GLN A 76 -13.19 3.37 9.34
C GLN A 76 -12.45 4.67 9.06
N ILE A 77 -12.67 5.67 9.91
CA ILE A 77 -11.94 6.94 9.89
C ILE A 77 -10.85 6.87 10.96
N LEU A 78 -9.59 6.93 10.52
CA LEU A 78 -8.43 6.94 11.40
C LEU A 78 -7.80 8.33 11.44
N ARG A 79 -7.57 8.84 12.65
CA ARG A 79 -6.76 10.04 12.85
C ARG A 79 -5.28 9.65 12.88
N LEU A 80 -4.51 10.18 11.94
CA LEU A 80 -3.05 10.07 11.95
C LEU A 80 -2.48 10.95 13.08
N LYS A 81 -1.44 10.45 13.74
CA LYS A 81 -0.65 11.18 14.74
C LYS A 81 0.65 11.66 14.12
#